data_AF-A0A6J6J6K3-F1
#
_entry.id   AF-A0A6J6J6K3-F1
#
_cell.length_a   1.000
_cell.length_b   1.000
_cell.length_c   1.000
_cell.angle_alpha   90.00
_cell.angle_beta   90.00
_cell.angle_gamma   90.00
#
_symmetry.space_group_name_H-M   'P 1'
#
loop_
_entity.id
_entity.type
_entity.pdbx_description
1 polymer ?
#
loop_
_entity_poly.entity_id
_entity_poly.type
_entity_poly.pdbx_seq_one_letter_code
_entity_poly.pdbx_strand_id
1 'polypeptide(L)'
;MSELPEILELMAVSLSAGDGLFAALARVTPRANGVLAESLKKVLLALELGADLETELTWLARNLPQRQIVEFTNKLSMALRRGTPLSQMLRNLAESTRAELRHDLLKQAGRNETRMLIPLIFLILPVTVLFAVYPSLQLLNIDYI
;
A
#
# COMPACT_ATOMS: atom_id res chain seq x y z
N MET A 1 -20.21 -26.21 -23.97
CA MET A 1 -19.12 -25.22 -24.11
C MET A 1 -19.69 -23.87 -24.57
N SER A 2 -20.52 -23.22 -23.73
CA SER A 2 -21.21 -21.97 -24.08
C SER A 2 -20.94 -20.80 -23.12
N GLU A 3 -20.11 -21.00 -22.08
CA GLU A 3 -19.97 -20.01 -20.99
C GLU A 3 -18.80 -19.05 -21.19
N LEU A 4 -17.85 -19.37 -22.07
CA LEU A 4 -16.72 -18.47 -22.33
C LEU A 4 -17.18 -17.10 -22.85
N PRO A 5 -18.12 -16.99 -23.82
CA PRO A 5 -18.64 -15.69 -24.25
C PRO A 5 -19.25 -14.88 -23.10
N GLU A 6 -20.05 -15.51 -22.23
CA GLU A 6 -20.68 -14.84 -21.08
C GLU A 6 -19.65 -14.32 -20.08
N ILE A 7 -18.62 -15.12 -19.78
CA ILE A 7 -17.50 -14.72 -18.91
C ILE A 7 -16.74 -13.55 -19.55
N LEU A 8 -16.49 -13.59 -20.86
CA LEU A 8 -15.82 -12.52 -21.59
C LEU A 8 -16.63 -11.22 -21.58
N GLU A 9 -17.94 -11.28 -21.78
CA GLU A 9 -18.82 -10.12 -21.72
C GLU A 9 -18.83 -9.50 -20.32
N LEU A 10 -18.99 -10.31 -19.28
CA LEU A 10 -18.97 -9.81 -17.91
C LEU A 10 -17.62 -9.22 -17.51
N MET A 11 -16.51 -9.80 -17.97
CA MET A 11 -15.17 -9.22 -17.77
C MET A 11 -15.02 -7.91 -18.54
N ALA A 12 -15.49 -7.83 -19.79
CA ALA A 12 -15.43 -6.61 -20.58
C ALA A 12 -16.19 -5.47 -19.91
N VAL A 13 -17.42 -5.73 -19.45
CA VAL A 13 -18.23 -4.75 -18.70
C VAL A 13 -17.53 -4.29 -17.43
N SER A 14 -16.95 -5.22 -16.65
CA SER A 14 -16.26 -4.89 -15.40
C SER A 14 -15.01 -4.03 -15.67
N LEU A 15 -14.21 -4.40 -16.66
CA LEU A 15 -13.01 -3.65 -17.07
C LEU A 15 -13.38 -2.25 -17.62
N SER A 16 -14.43 -2.14 -18.43
CA SER A 16 -14.93 -0.85 -18.93
C SER A 16 -15.48 0.05 -17.84
N ALA A 17 -15.98 -0.53 -16.74
CA ALA A 17 -16.38 0.21 -15.54
C ALA A 17 -15.18 0.71 -14.70
N GLY A 18 -13.94 0.37 -15.09
CA GLY A 18 -12.73 0.78 -14.40
C GLY A 18 -12.20 -0.23 -13.37
N ASP A 19 -12.81 -1.42 -13.24
CA ASP A 19 -12.26 -2.48 -12.42
C ASP A 19 -10.91 -2.94 -13.01
N GLY A 20 -9.91 -3.16 -12.16
CA GLY A 20 -8.68 -3.82 -12.58
C GLY A 20 -8.93 -5.28 -12.96
N LEU A 21 -8.10 -5.86 -13.82
CA LEU A 21 -8.31 -7.23 -14.34
C LEU A 21 -8.43 -8.29 -13.23
N PHE A 22 -7.67 -8.17 -12.15
CA PHE A 22 -7.81 -9.03 -10.98
C PHE A 22 -9.20 -8.91 -10.33
N ALA A 23 -9.71 -7.68 -10.14
CA ALA A 23 -11.03 -7.45 -9.56
C ALA A 23 -12.15 -7.93 -10.50
N ALA A 24 -11.99 -7.73 -11.82
CA ALA A 24 -12.89 -8.27 -12.82
C ALA A 24 -12.94 -9.80 -12.76
N LEU A 25 -11.79 -10.48 -12.70
CA LEU A 25 -11.69 -11.94 -12.55
C LEU A 25 -12.36 -12.41 -11.25
N ALA A 26 -12.08 -11.77 -10.12
CA ALA A 26 -12.71 -12.09 -8.84
C ALA A 26 -14.24 -11.96 -8.88
N ARG A 27 -14.76 -11.02 -9.67
CA ARG A 27 -16.20 -10.79 -9.85
C ARG A 27 -16.87 -11.82 -10.77
N VAL A 28 -16.20 -12.26 -11.84
CA VAL A 28 -16.79 -13.21 -12.81
C VAL A 28 -16.61 -14.68 -12.42
N THR A 29 -15.53 -15.02 -11.72
CA THR A 29 -15.19 -16.41 -11.36
C THR A 29 -16.29 -17.13 -10.55
N PRO A 30 -17.00 -16.47 -9.60
CA PRO A 30 -18.11 -17.09 -8.88
C PRO A 30 -19.36 -17.35 -9.74
N ARG A 31 -19.48 -16.68 -10.88
CA ARG A 31 -20.64 -16.78 -11.80
C ARG A 31 -20.41 -17.79 -12.92
N ALA A 32 -19.15 -18.17 -13.16
CA ALA A 32 -18.78 -19.21 -14.10
C ALA A 32 -19.10 -20.60 -13.55
N ASN A 33 -19.46 -21.54 -14.43
CA ASN A 33 -19.65 -22.94 -14.09
C ASN A 33 -18.74 -23.87 -14.92
N GLY A 34 -18.67 -25.13 -14.48
CA GLY A 34 -17.91 -26.18 -15.14
C GLY A 34 -16.38 -26.03 -15.06
N VAL A 35 -15.69 -26.68 -16.00
CA VAL A 35 -14.22 -26.87 -15.96
C VAL A 35 -13.46 -25.55 -16.05
N LEU A 36 -13.97 -24.57 -16.81
CA LEU A 36 -13.36 -23.25 -16.91
C LEU A 36 -13.43 -22.50 -15.58
N ALA A 37 -14.54 -22.60 -14.85
CA ALA A 37 -14.70 -21.97 -13.56
C ALA A 37 -13.72 -22.50 -12.52
N GLU A 38 -13.49 -23.81 -12.47
CA GLU A 38 -12.51 -24.41 -11.57
C GLU A 38 -11.08 -23.93 -11.86
N SER A 39 -10.71 -23.88 -13.14
CA SER A 39 -9.40 -23.38 -13.54
C SER A 39 -9.24 -21.87 -13.27
N LEU A 40 -10.29 -21.07 -13.48
CA LEU A 40 -10.30 -19.64 -13.13
C LEU A 40 -10.21 -19.42 -11.63
N LYS A 41 -10.85 -20.25 -10.79
CA LYS A 41 -10.71 -20.22 -9.33
C LYS A 41 -9.27 -20.49 -8.91
N LYS A 42 -8.60 -21.47 -9.53
CA LYS A 42 -7.18 -21.77 -9.26
C LYS A 42 -6.29 -20.60 -9.64
N VAL A 43 -6.51 -20.00 -10.81
CA VAL A 43 -5.80 -18.79 -11.24
C VAL A 43 -6.03 -17.66 -10.24
N LEU A 44 -7.28 -17.39 -9.86
CA LEU A 44 -7.59 -16.33 -8.89
C LEU A 44 -6.87 -16.54 -7.54
N LEU A 45 -6.89 -17.77 -7.03
CA LEU A 45 -6.20 -18.12 -5.78
C LEU A 45 -4.68 -17.93 -5.91
N ALA A 46 -4.07 -18.35 -7.02
CA ALA A 46 -2.65 -18.15 -7.25
C ALA A 46 -2.28 -16.66 -7.27
N LEU A 47 -3.12 -15.82 -7.89
CA LEU A 47 -2.94 -14.37 -7.90
C LEU A 47 -3.10 -13.74 -6.51
N GLU A 48 -4.04 -14.23 -5.69
CA GLU A 48 -4.19 -13.83 -4.29
C GLU A 48 -2.96 -14.18 -3.45
N LEU A 49 -2.27 -15.27 -3.80
CA LEU A 49 -1.01 -15.69 -3.19
C LEU A 49 0.23 -14.98 -3.77
N GLY A 50 0.04 -14.02 -4.69
CA GLY A 50 1.11 -13.20 -5.27
C GLY A 50 1.76 -13.79 -6.53
N ALA A 51 1.15 -14.79 -7.17
CA ALA A 51 1.62 -15.27 -8.47
C ALA A 51 1.48 -14.20 -9.55
N ASP A 52 2.32 -14.30 -10.58
CA ASP A 52 2.29 -13.40 -11.72
C ASP A 52 1.15 -13.75 -12.69
N LEU A 53 0.40 -12.72 -13.11
CA LEU A 53 -0.79 -12.90 -13.94
C LEU A 53 -0.49 -13.46 -15.32
N GLU A 54 0.62 -13.07 -15.92
CA GLU A 54 1.00 -13.61 -17.22
C GLU A 54 1.34 -15.09 -17.13
N THR A 55 2.03 -15.49 -16.07
CA THR A 55 2.35 -16.89 -15.77
C THR A 55 1.09 -17.73 -15.59
N GLU A 56 0.13 -17.25 -14.81
CA GLU A 56 -1.13 -17.98 -14.57
C GLU A 56 -2.03 -18.05 -15.81
N LEU A 57 -2.07 -17.00 -16.64
CA LEU A 57 -2.77 -17.04 -17.93
C LEU A 57 -2.13 -18.06 -18.90
N THR A 58 -0.80 -18.20 -18.86
CA THR A 58 -0.08 -19.21 -19.64
C THR A 58 -0.38 -20.62 -19.13
N TRP A 59 -0.45 -20.81 -17.81
CA TRP A 59 -0.87 -22.06 -17.19
C TRP A 59 -2.31 -22.42 -17.62
N LEU A 60 -3.23 -21.45 -17.60
CA LEU A 60 -4.62 -21.65 -18.01
C LEU A 60 -4.72 -22.13 -19.47
N ALA A 61 -3.97 -21.50 -20.39
CA ALA A 61 -3.93 -21.88 -21.80
C ALA A 61 -3.40 -23.31 -22.03
N ARG A 62 -2.45 -23.76 -21.20
CA ARG A 62 -1.88 -25.11 -21.28
C ARG A 62 -2.82 -26.19 -20.75
N ASN A 63 -3.52 -25.90 -19.64
CA ASN A 63 -4.44 -26.85 -19.02
C ASN A 63 -5.79 -26.92 -19.74
N LEU A 64 -6.19 -25.84 -20.40
CA LEU A 64 -7.41 -25.73 -21.20
C LEU A 64 -7.04 -25.41 -22.65
N PRO A 65 -6.60 -26.42 -23.44
CA PRO A 65 -6.10 -26.22 -24.80
C PRO A 65 -7.20 -25.94 -25.84
N GLN A 66 -8.40 -25.55 -25.40
CA GLN A 66 -9.45 -25.13 -26.32
C GLN A 66 -9.04 -23.84 -27.02
N ARG A 67 -9.14 -23.82 -28.35
CA ARG A 67 -8.71 -22.70 -29.19
C ARG A 67 -9.19 -21.33 -28.69
N GLN A 68 -10.45 -21.23 -28.27
CA GLN A 68 -11.03 -19.96 -27.82
C GLN A 68 -10.39 -19.45 -26.50
N ILE A 69 -10.05 -20.36 -25.58
CA ILE A 69 -9.41 -20.02 -24.30
C ILE A 69 -7.96 -19.59 -24.56
N VAL A 70 -7.24 -20.35 -25.38
CA VAL A 70 -5.85 -20.01 -25.77
C VAL A 70 -5.78 -18.66 -26.48
N GLU A 71 -6.69 -18.38 -27.42
CA GLU A 71 -6.77 -17.09 -28.09
C GLU A 71 -7.07 -15.96 -27.10
N PHE A 72 -7.98 -16.18 -26.14
CA PHE A 72 -8.31 -15.22 -25.10
C PHE A 72 -7.11 -14.91 -24.20
N THR A 73 -6.47 -15.92 -23.60
CA THR A 73 -5.34 -15.73 -22.68
C THR A 73 -4.16 -15.06 -23.37
N ASN A 74 -3.89 -15.40 -24.64
CA ASN A 74 -2.84 -14.78 -25.42
C ASN A 74 -3.13 -13.29 -25.69
N LYS A 75 -4.35 -12.96 -26.15
CA LYS A 75 -4.75 -11.57 -26.40
C LYS A 75 -4.72 -10.74 -25.11
N LEU A 76 -5.16 -11.32 -23.99
CA LEU A 76 -5.16 -10.66 -22.69
C LEU A 76 -3.74 -10.42 -22.17
N SER A 77 -2.84 -11.41 -22.28
CA SER A 77 -1.41 -11.25 -21.94
C SER A 77 -0.74 -10.17 -22.81
N MET A 78 -1.02 -10.14 -24.11
CA MET A 78 -0.51 -9.10 -25.00
C MET A 78 -1.02 -7.69 -24.62
N ALA A 79 -2.30 -7.57 -24.26
CA ALA A 79 -2.88 -6.32 -23.79
C ALA A 79 -2.27 -5.89 -22.45
N LEU A 80 -2.06 -6.84 -21.54
CA LEU A 80 -1.41 -6.61 -20.26
C LEU A 80 0.01 -6.04 -20.43
N ARG A 81 0.82 -6.64 -21.30
CA ARG A 81 2.17 -6.14 -21.62
C ARG A 81 2.18 -4.71 -22.17
N ARG A 82 1.10 -4.30 -22.85
CA ARG A 82 0.97 -2.95 -23.44
C ARG A 82 0.34 -1.91 -22.50
N GLY A 83 -0.40 -2.31 -21.45
CA GLY A 83 -1.18 -1.40 -20.59
C GLY A 83 -0.96 -1.49 -19.07
N THR A 84 -0.29 -2.52 -18.55
CA THR A 84 -0.22 -2.83 -17.09
C THR A 84 0.97 -2.28 -16.30
N PRO A 85 2.08 -1.77 -16.87
CA PRO A 85 3.21 -1.40 -16.02
C PRO A 85 2.89 -0.25 -15.06
N LEU A 86 1.82 0.53 -15.29
CA LEU A 86 1.51 1.70 -14.46
C LEU A 86 0.75 1.36 -13.16
N SER A 87 -0.19 0.42 -13.15
CA SER A 87 -0.99 0.09 -11.97
C SER A 87 -0.21 -0.74 -10.94
N GLN A 88 0.62 -1.66 -11.40
CA GLN A 88 1.56 -2.40 -10.54
C GLN A 88 2.61 -1.45 -9.94
N MET A 89 3.11 -0.49 -10.74
CA MET A 89 4.06 0.51 -10.27
C MET A 89 3.43 1.44 -9.23
N LEU A 90 2.18 1.88 -9.43
CA LEU A 90 1.44 2.69 -8.45
C LEU A 90 1.11 1.93 -7.16
N ARG A 91 0.85 0.62 -7.22
CA ARG A 91 0.69 -0.24 -6.03
C ARG A 91 1.99 -0.35 -5.25
N ASN A 92 3.09 -0.68 -5.93
CA ASN A 92 4.42 -0.75 -5.32
C ASN A 92 4.83 0.60 -4.71
N LEU A 93 4.49 1.71 -5.39
CA LEU A 93 4.73 3.06 -4.90
C LEU A 93 3.88 3.37 -3.67
N ALA A 94 2.59 3.05 -3.67
CA ALA A 94 1.72 3.27 -2.51
C ALA A 94 2.16 2.47 -1.28
N GLU A 95 2.66 1.25 -1.45
CA GLU A 95 3.25 0.46 -0.35
C GLU A 95 4.53 1.11 0.18
N SER A 96 5.42 1.56 -0.72
CA SER A 96 6.65 2.25 -0.36
C SER A 96 6.38 3.56 0.40
N THR A 97 5.45 4.38 -0.08
CA THR A 97 5.07 5.66 0.58
C THR A 97 4.38 5.44 1.94
N ARG A 98 3.56 4.39 2.10
CA ARG A 98 2.98 4.04 3.41
C ARG A 98 4.05 3.63 4.43
N ALA A 99 5.08 2.91 3.99
CA ALA A 99 6.21 2.55 4.85
C ALA A 99 7.02 3.80 5.28
N GLU A 100 7.25 4.72 4.35
CA GLU A 100 8.00 5.96 4.60
C GLU A 100 7.24 6.92 5.55
N LEU A 101 5.93 7.08 5.37
CA LEU A 101 5.07 7.83 6.30
C LEU A 101 5.13 7.30 7.73
N ARG A 102 5.18 5.98 7.92
CA ARG A 102 5.33 5.37 9.26
C ARG A 102 6.68 5.70 9.87
N HIS A 103 7.76 5.70 9.08
CA HIS A 103 9.09 6.10 9.54
C HIS A 103 9.16 7.59 9.91
N ASP A 104 8.48 8.46 9.16
CA ASP A 104 8.44 9.88 9.46
C ASP A 104 7.60 10.20 10.71
N LEU A 105 6.49 9.49 10.94
CA LEU A 105 5.74 9.59 12.20
C LEU A 105 6.59 9.18 13.40
N LEU A 106 7.40 8.13 13.28
CA LEU A 106 8.37 7.73 14.31
C LEU A 106 9.46 8.79 14.53
N LYS A 107 9.99 9.41 13.46
CA LYS A 107 10.95 10.53 13.57
C LYS A 107 10.33 11.79 14.17
N GLN A 108 9.07 12.07 13.89
CA GLN A 108 8.34 13.21 14.46
C GLN A 108 8.04 13.00 15.95
N ALA A 109 7.74 11.76 16.37
CA ALA A 109 7.60 11.42 17.78
C ALA A 109 8.91 11.68 18.57
N GLY A 110 10.07 11.40 17.97
CA GLY A 110 11.38 11.69 18.58
C GLY A 110 11.76 13.19 18.63
N ARG A 111 11.15 14.05 17.81
CA ARG A 111 11.50 15.48 17.75
C ARG A 111 10.97 16.32 18.91
N ASN A 112 10.03 15.80 19.70
CA ASN A 112 9.55 16.49 20.90
C ASN A 112 10.57 16.47 22.06
N GLU A 113 11.57 15.60 22.01
CA GLU A 113 12.56 15.47 23.08
C GLU A 113 13.50 16.69 23.16
N THR A 114 13.93 17.22 22.00
CA THR A 114 14.86 18.37 21.97
C THR A 114 14.19 19.70 22.36
N ARG A 115 12.85 19.81 22.23
CA ARG A 115 12.09 21.01 22.67
C ARG A 115 11.81 21.06 24.17
N MET A 116 11.95 19.94 24.90
CA MET A 116 11.76 19.92 26.36
C MET A 116 12.97 20.45 27.15
N LEU A 117 14.18 20.42 26.58
CA LEU A 117 15.40 20.86 27.27
C LEU A 117 15.56 22.39 27.34
N ILE A 118 15.07 23.12 26.34
CA ILE A 118 15.23 24.59 26.27
C ILE A 118 14.45 25.31 27.40
N PRO A 119 13.16 25.02 27.65
CA PRO A 119 12.43 25.62 28.77
C PRO A 119 13.05 25.30 30.13
N LEU A 120 13.58 24.08 30.31
CA LEU A 120 14.18 23.65 31.57
C LEU A 120 15.38 24.53 31.95
N ILE A 121 16.29 24.77 30.99
CA ILE A 121 17.50 25.57 31.21
C ILE A 121 17.14 27.05 31.43
N PHE A 122 16.25 27.62 30.60
CA PHE A 122 15.85 29.01 30.71
C PHE A 122 14.93 29.32 31.89
N LEU A 123 14.32 28.32 32.54
CA LEU A 123 13.49 28.53 33.73
C LEU A 123 14.26 28.23 35.02
N ILE A 124 14.99 27.11 35.10
CA ILE A 124 15.68 26.70 36.32
C ILE A 124 16.92 27.56 36.57
N LEU A 125 17.72 27.88 35.55
CA LEU A 125 18.95 28.67 35.71
C LEU A 125 18.69 30.07 36.29
N PRO A 126 17.76 30.90 35.76
CA PRO A 126 17.51 32.22 36.35
C PRO A 126 16.90 32.13 37.75
N VAL A 127 16.04 31.15 38.03
CA VAL A 127 15.51 30.95 39.39
C VAL A 127 16.64 30.61 40.35
N THR A 128 17.58 29.74 39.96
CA THR A 128 18.74 29.38 40.78
C THR A 128 19.66 30.58 41.02
N VAL A 129 19.92 31.39 39.98
CA VAL A 129 20.71 32.63 40.11
C VAL A 129 20.02 33.64 41.02
N LEU A 130 18.70 33.83 40.86
CA LEU A 130 17.92 34.74 41.71
C LEU A 130 18.01 34.32 43.17
N PHE A 131 17.84 33.04 43.47
CA PHE A 131 17.96 32.51 44.84
C PHE A 131 19.38 32.62 45.40
N ALA A 132 20.42 32.46 44.58
CA ALA A 132 21.80 32.62 45.03
C ALA A 132 22.18 34.09 45.31
N VAL A 133 21.65 35.01 44.50
CA VAL A 133 21.97 36.45 44.59
C VAL A 133 21.10 37.17 45.64
N TYR A 134 19.85 36.73 45.86
CA TYR A 134 18.93 37.33 46.82
C TYR A 134 19.51 37.50 48.25
N PRO A 135 20.10 36.48 48.90
CA PRO A 135 20.71 36.65 50.22
C PRO A 135 21.97 37.53 50.16
N SER A 136 22.75 37.47 49.07
CA SER A 136 23.94 38.30 48.88
C SER A 136 23.58 39.79 48.85
N LEU A 137 22.46 40.15 48.23
CA LEU A 137 21.96 41.54 48.21
C LEU A 137 21.38 41.95 49.56
N GLN A 138 20.70 41.05 50.28
CA GLN A 138 20.22 41.34 51.63
C GLN A 138 21.36 41.58 52.62
N LEU A 139 22.43 40.78 52.53
CA LEU A 139 23.63 40.97 53.33
C LEU A 139 24.28 42.34 53.07
N LEU A 140 24.36 42.77 51.80
CA LEU A 140 24.93 44.07 51.44
C LEU A 140 24.12 45.27 51.97
N ASN A 141 22.80 45.11 52.12
CA ASN A 141 21.91 46.20 52.53
C ASN A 141 21.77 46.32 54.06
N ILE A 142 22.22 45.31 54.82
CA ILE A 142 22.23 45.33 56.29
C ILE A 142 23.46 46.08 56.83
N ASP A 143 24.54 46.17 56.06
CA ASP A 143 25.77 46.90 56.43
C ASP A 143 25.66 48.44 56.22
N TYR A 144 24.51 48.94 55.75
CA TYR A 144 24.30 50.39 55.46
C TYR A 144 23.23 51.06 56.33
N ILE A 145 23.01 50.55 57.55
CA ILE A 145 22.24 51.25 58.60
C ILE A 145 23.07 51.36 59.87
#